data_AF-A0A1V2B5F7-F1
#
_entry.id   AF-A0A1V2B5F7-F1
#
_cell.length_a   1.000
_cell.length_b   1.000
_cell.length_c   1.000
_cell.angle_alpha   90.00
_cell.angle_beta   90.00
_cell.angle_gamma   90.00
#
_symmetry.space_group_name_H-M   'P 1'
#
loop_
_entity.id
_entity.type
_entity.pdbx_description
1 polymer ?
#
loop_
_entity_poly.entity_id
_entity_poly.type
_entity_poly.pdbx_seq_one_letter_code
_entity_poly.pdbx_strand_id
1 'polypeptide(L)'
;MTFAKACEVDLGGNTWFHLLIYHPLDLQDYIDSGIIESYLLGLASVEEEALLERMRYIYPELETEIAMAEYRLQRITEAGSVTPPAKVWNKIAAQISWEKPPRDKRPSPENPTYILQPRNYTMTVSI
;
A
#
# COMPACT_ATOMS: atom_id res chain seq x y z
N MET A 1 -18.42 38.11 -21.79
CA MET A 1 -17.56 36.98 -22.15
C MET A 1 -17.58 36.02 -20.96
N THR A 2 -18.70 35.37 -20.64
CA THR A 2 -19.42 34.31 -21.38
C THR A 2 -18.64 33.00 -21.39
N PHE A 3 -19.02 32.15 -20.41
CA PHE A 3 -19.13 30.68 -20.41
C PHE A 3 -17.88 29.77 -20.42
N ALA A 4 -17.72 29.00 -19.34
CA ALA A 4 -18.00 27.55 -19.32
C ALA A 4 -18.30 27.13 -17.86
N LYS A 5 -19.55 26.83 -17.46
CA LYS A 5 -20.29 25.56 -17.60
C LYS A 5 -19.73 24.49 -16.63
N ALA A 6 -20.24 24.47 -15.40
CA ALA A 6 -21.29 23.54 -14.93
C ALA A 6 -20.71 22.25 -14.33
N CYS A 7 -20.48 22.27 -13.01
CA CYS A 7 -20.67 21.10 -12.17
C CYS A 7 -21.93 21.35 -11.36
N GLU A 8 -23.08 21.06 -11.95
CA GLU A 8 -24.32 20.86 -11.22
C GLU A 8 -24.32 19.39 -10.82
N VAL A 9 -23.71 19.11 -9.66
CA VAL A 9 -23.88 17.84 -8.98
C VAL A 9 -25.16 17.97 -8.19
N ASP A 10 -26.16 17.21 -8.62
CA ASP A 10 -27.51 17.14 -8.09
C ASP A 10 -27.44 16.83 -6.58
N LEU A 11 -27.55 17.87 -5.74
CA LEU A 11 -27.54 17.75 -4.28
C LEU A 11 -28.89 17.22 -3.81
N GLY A 12 -29.07 15.91 -4.00
CA GLY A 12 -30.13 15.12 -3.42
C GLY A 12 -29.96 14.95 -1.91
N GLY A 13 -30.38 15.96 -1.14
CA GLY A 13 -31.09 15.74 0.12
C GLY A 13 -30.33 15.15 1.32
N ASN A 14 -29.05 15.44 1.53
CA ASN A 14 -28.36 15.15 2.80
C ASN A 14 -27.91 16.46 3.50
N THR A 15 -28.88 17.20 4.05
CA THR A 15 -28.64 18.45 4.81
C THR A 15 -27.72 18.30 6.02
N TRP A 16 -27.37 17.07 6.42
CA TRP A 16 -26.37 16.79 7.45
C TRP A 16 -24.94 17.19 7.04
N PHE A 17 -24.59 17.12 5.74
CA PHE A 17 -23.23 17.45 5.25
C PHE A 17 -22.97 18.96 5.18
N HIS A 18 -23.99 19.77 4.92
CA HIS A 18 -23.86 21.24 4.85
C HIS A 18 -23.59 21.87 6.23
N LEU A 19 -23.88 21.15 7.32
CA LEU A 19 -23.61 21.55 8.70
C LEU A 19 -22.18 21.23 9.16
N LEU A 20 -21.47 20.28 8.52
CA LEU A 20 -20.08 19.94 8.85
C LEU A 20 -19.06 21.00 8.39
N ILE A 21 -19.49 21.97 7.57
CA ILE A 21 -18.68 23.15 7.21
C ILE A 21 -18.78 24.27 8.25
N TYR A 22 -19.84 24.29 9.09
CA TYR A 22 -20.10 25.37 10.05
C TYR A 22 -19.94 24.98 11.52
N HIS A 23 -19.82 23.69 11.83
CA HIS A 23 -19.26 23.24 13.10
C HIS A 23 -17.74 23.08 12.90
N PRO A 24 -16.88 23.67 13.74
CA PRO A 24 -15.48 23.27 13.77
C PRO A 24 -15.47 21.82 14.24
N LEU A 25 -15.45 20.89 13.29
CA LEU A 25 -15.18 19.50 13.60
C LEU A 25 -13.75 19.46 14.11
N ASP A 26 -13.54 18.95 15.32
CA ASP A 26 -12.20 18.70 15.78
C ASP A 26 -11.57 17.64 14.87
N LEU A 27 -10.29 17.77 14.56
CA LEU A 27 -9.58 16.78 13.76
C LEU A 27 -9.70 15.39 14.39
N GLN A 28 -9.72 15.33 15.72
CA GLN A 28 -9.94 14.09 16.45
C GLN A 28 -11.31 13.47 16.18
N ASP A 29 -12.39 14.27 16.17
CA ASP A 29 -13.74 13.79 15.84
C ASP A 29 -13.80 13.27 14.40
N TYR A 30 -13.05 13.88 13.48
CA TYR A 30 -12.94 13.41 12.10
C TYR A 30 -12.27 12.04 12.03
N ILE A 31 -11.15 11.86 12.74
CA ILE A 31 -10.43 10.59 12.79
C ILE A 31 -11.31 9.50 13.42
N ASP A 32 -12.01 9.84 14.51
CA ASP A 32 -12.86 8.91 15.25
C ASP A 32 -14.16 8.56 14.51
N SER A 33 -14.53 9.31 13.47
CA SER A 33 -15.73 9.08 12.66
C SER A 33 -15.70 7.79 11.84
N GLY A 34 -14.51 7.23 11.56
CA GLY A 34 -14.36 6.02 10.74
C GLY A 34 -14.38 6.26 9.23
N ILE A 35 -14.33 7.52 8.77
CA ILE A 35 -14.27 7.85 7.34
C ILE A 35 -12.99 7.30 6.70
N ILE A 36 -11.86 7.33 7.42
CA ILE A 36 -10.56 6.84 6.92
C ILE A 36 -10.62 5.33 6.65
N GLU A 37 -11.17 4.55 7.58
CA GLU A 37 -11.32 3.10 7.43
C GLU A 37 -12.27 2.76 6.28
N SER A 38 -13.38 3.49 6.17
CA SER A 38 -14.34 3.32 5.07
C SER A 38 -13.70 3.62 3.72
N TYR A 39 -12.87 4.67 3.65
CA TYR A 39 -12.10 5.02 2.46
C TYR A 39 -11.11 3.92 2.07
N LEU A 40 -10.28 3.45 3.01
CA LEU A 40 -9.27 2.42 2.76
C LEU A 40 -9.86 1.08 2.29
N LEU A 41 -11.08 0.77 2.73
CA LEU A 41 -11.80 -0.44 2.33
C LEU A 41 -12.60 -0.28 1.03
N GLY A 42 -12.62 0.92 0.44
CA GLY A 42 -13.41 1.22 -0.76
C GLY A 42 -14.93 1.22 -0.51
N LEU A 43 -15.34 1.54 0.72
CA LEU A 43 -16.73 1.65 1.16
C LEU A 43 -17.21 3.10 1.30
N ALA A 44 -16.29 4.06 1.24
CA ALA A 44 -16.61 5.47 1.29
C ALA A 44 -17.45 5.89 0.08
N SER A 45 -18.34 6.85 0.32
CA SER A 45 -19.05 7.56 -0.75
C SER A 45 -18.13 8.53 -1.49
N VAL A 46 -18.51 8.92 -2.70
CA VAL A 46 -17.75 9.90 -3.52
C VAL A 46 -17.62 11.24 -2.78
N GLU A 47 -18.63 11.61 -2.00
CA GLU A 47 -18.61 12.81 -1.18
C GLU A 47 -17.61 12.74 -0.02
N GLU A 48 -17.52 11.58 0.64
CA GLU A 48 -16.55 11.33 1.72
C GLU A 48 -15.12 11.27 1.20
N GLU A 49 -14.90 10.68 0.02
CA GLU A 49 -13.61 10.69 -0.67
C GLU A 49 -13.14 12.13 -0.93
N ALA A 50 -14.00 12.96 -1.52
CA ALA A 50 -13.70 14.36 -1.80
C ALA A 50 -13.45 15.17 -0.51
N LEU A 51 -14.18 14.87 0.57
CA LEU A 51 -13.95 15.47 1.87
C LEU A 51 -12.58 15.07 2.43
N LEU A 52 -12.22 13.79 2.35
CA LEU A 52 -10.92 13.29 2.82
C LEU A 52 -9.77 13.94 2.05
N GLU A 53 -9.86 14.05 0.72
CA GLU A 53 -8.86 14.76 -0.09
C GLU A 53 -8.68 16.21 0.35
N ARG A 54 -9.78 16.92 0.63
CA ARG A 54 -9.74 18.28 1.15
C ARG A 54 -9.12 18.34 2.55
N MET A 55 -9.47 17.42 3.44
CA MET A 55 -8.95 17.37 4.81
C MET A 55 -7.45 17.08 4.82
N ARG A 56 -6.95 16.20 3.95
CA ARG A 56 -5.51 15.93 3.78
C ARG A 56 -4.71 17.16 3.34
N TYR A 57 -5.32 18.07 2.58
CA TYR A 57 -4.70 19.35 2.23
C TYR A 57 -4.60 20.32 3.42
N ILE A 58 -5.58 20.29 4.33
CA ILE A 58 -5.66 21.19 5.48
C ILE A 58 -4.80 20.66 6.65
N TYR A 59 -4.86 19.35 6.90
CA TYR A 59 -4.24 18.65 8.02
C TYR A 59 -3.26 17.58 7.52
N PRO A 60 -1.97 17.92 7.31
CA PRO A 60 -0.98 16.95 6.84
C PRO A 60 -0.72 15.83 7.86
N GLU A 61 -1.00 16.04 9.15
CA GLU A 61 -0.93 14.97 10.16
C GLU A 61 -1.87 13.78 9.85
N LEU A 62 -2.93 14.01 9.06
CA LEU A 62 -3.88 12.99 8.67
C LEU A 62 -3.25 11.86 7.84
N GLU A 63 -2.14 12.11 7.14
CA GLU A 63 -1.37 11.06 6.47
C GLU A 63 -0.84 10.01 7.45
N THR A 64 -0.47 10.46 8.66
CA THR A 64 -0.01 9.54 9.72
C THR A 64 -1.16 8.65 10.19
N GLU A 65 -2.34 9.24 10.37
CA GLU A 65 -3.55 8.50 10.78
C GLU A 65 -4.01 7.51 9.70
N ILE A 66 -3.94 7.90 8.42
CA ILE A 66 -4.21 7.01 7.29
C ILE A 66 -3.24 5.82 7.33
N ALA A 67 -1.94 6.07 7.46
CA ALA A 67 -0.94 5.01 7.54
C ALA A 67 -1.14 4.08 8.77
N MET A 68 -1.55 4.64 9.91
CA MET A 68 -1.87 3.84 11.10
C MET A 68 -3.14 3.01 10.91
N ALA A 69 -4.16 3.54 10.23
CA ALA A 69 -5.36 2.80 9.87
C ALA A 69 -5.04 1.65 8.90
N GLU A 70 -4.24 1.90 7.86
CA GLU A 70 -3.76 0.86 6.93
C GLU A 70 -3.04 -0.27 7.68
N TYR A 71 -2.13 0.08 8.59
CA TYR A 71 -1.41 -0.91 9.38
C TYR A 71 -2.35 -1.73 10.28
N ARG A 72 -3.32 -1.10 10.95
CA ARG A 72 -4.33 -1.79 11.76
C ARG A 72 -5.14 -2.77 10.90
N LEU A 73 -5.58 -2.35 9.72
CA LEU A 73 -6.34 -3.20 8.78
C LEU A 73 -5.50 -4.36 8.24
N GLN A 74 -4.23 -4.13 7.92
CA GLN A 74 -3.30 -5.17 7.51
C GLN A 74 -3.16 -6.25 8.60
N ARG A 75 -2.97 -5.85 9.85
CA ARG A 75 -2.84 -6.77 10.98
C ARG A 75 -4.07 -7.66 11.18
N ILE A 76 -5.26 -7.09 11.03
CA ILE A 76 -6.54 -7.84 11.10
C ILE A 76 -6.61 -8.83 9.94
N THR A 77 -6.27 -8.38 8.73
CA THR A 77 -6.32 -9.21 7.52
C THR A 77 -5.31 -10.36 7.56
N GLU A 78 -4.09 -10.11 8.04
CA GLU A 78 -3.06 -11.14 8.25
C GLU A 78 -3.55 -12.22 9.21
N ALA A 79 -4.13 -11.81 10.35
CA ALA A 79 -4.64 -12.74 11.35
C ALA A 79 -5.79 -13.62 10.84
N GLY A 80 -6.62 -13.10 9.94
CA GLY A 80 -7.72 -13.81 9.29
C GLY A 80 -7.38 -14.47 7.95
N SER A 81 -6.11 -14.44 7.52
CA SER A 81 -5.72 -14.87 6.18
C SER A 81 -5.84 -16.38 5.98
N VAL A 82 -6.29 -16.78 4.79
CA VAL A 82 -6.38 -18.19 4.38
C VAL A 82 -5.37 -18.44 3.28
N THR A 83 -4.64 -19.56 3.36
CA THR A 83 -3.66 -19.93 2.34
C THR A 83 -4.35 -20.14 0.98
N PRO A 84 -4.00 -19.37 -0.06
CA PRO A 84 -4.58 -19.54 -1.37
C PRO A 84 -4.12 -20.86 -2.02
N PRO A 85 -4.91 -21.46 -2.93
CA PRO A 85 -4.48 -22.66 -3.64
C PRO A 85 -3.22 -22.42 -4.48
N ALA A 86 -2.28 -23.37 -4.49
CA ALA A 86 -1.00 -23.25 -5.20
C ALA A 86 -1.13 -22.91 -6.70
N LYS A 87 -2.23 -23.31 -7.34
CA LYS A 87 -2.53 -22.99 -8.75
C LYS A 87 -2.67 -21.49 -9.02
N VAL A 88 -3.05 -20.70 -8.01
CA VAL A 88 -3.23 -19.24 -8.13
C VAL A 88 -1.89 -18.57 -8.44
N TRP A 89 -0.83 -18.94 -7.71
CA TRP A 89 0.51 -18.42 -7.96
C TRP A 89 0.98 -18.70 -9.39
N ASN A 90 0.77 -19.92 -9.89
CA ASN A 90 1.16 -20.29 -11.25
C ASN A 90 0.47 -19.42 -12.31
N LYS A 91 -0.80 -19.06 -12.10
CA LYS A 91 -1.54 -18.16 -13.01
C LYS A 91 -0.97 -16.75 -12.98
N ILE A 92 -0.69 -16.22 -11.78
CA ILE A 92 -0.13 -14.88 -11.59
C ILE A 92 1.25 -14.79 -12.25
N ALA A 93 2.15 -15.74 -11.93
CA ALA A 93 3.52 -15.76 -12.43
C ALA A 93 3.61 -15.82 -13.96
N ALA A 94 2.63 -16.44 -14.62
CA ALA A 94 2.55 -16.52 -16.08
C ALA A 94 2.14 -15.20 -16.75
N GLN A 95 1.43 -14.31 -16.03
CA GLN A 95 0.98 -13.01 -16.54
C GLN A 95 1.98 -11.88 -16.27
N ILE A 96 2.95 -12.08 -15.38
CA ILE A 96 3.98 -11.10 -15.06
C ILE A 96 5.10 -11.18 -16.12
N SER A 97 5.39 -10.06 -16.78
CA SER A 97 6.56 -9.93 -17.65
C SER A 97 7.82 -9.78 -16.81
N TRP A 98 8.58 -10.86 -16.66
CA TRP A 98 9.88 -10.82 -16.01
C TRP A 98 10.92 -10.26 -16.99
N GLU A 99 11.31 -8.99 -16.82
CA GLU A 99 12.46 -8.41 -17.51
C GLU A 99 13.68 -9.28 -17.18
N LYS A 100 14.24 -9.97 -18.18
CA LYS A 100 15.51 -10.68 -17.98
C LYS A 100 16.60 -9.64 -17.97
N PRO A 101 17.35 -9.44 -16.87
CA PRO A 101 18.51 -8.57 -16.92
C PRO A 101 19.42 -9.06 -18.05
N PRO A 102 20.02 -8.14 -18.83
CA PRO A 102 20.86 -8.51 -19.96
C PRO A 102 21.90 -9.52 -19.47
N ARG A 103 21.93 -10.68 -20.12
CA ARG A 103 22.87 -11.77 -19.82
C ARG A 103 24.26 -11.24 -20.15
N ASP A 104 24.91 -10.67 -19.14
CA ASP A 104 26.28 -10.20 -19.25
C ASP A 104 27.11 -11.42 -19.66
N LYS A 105 27.64 -11.43 -20.89
CA LYS A 105 28.45 -12.53 -21.43
C LYS A 105 29.84 -12.53 -20.79
N ARG A 106 29.92 -12.38 -19.47
CA ARG A 106 31.16 -12.66 -18.76
C ARG A 106 31.40 -14.16 -18.90
N PRO A 107 32.57 -14.60 -19.39
CA PRO A 107 32.89 -16.02 -19.41
C PRO A 107 32.79 -16.52 -17.96
N SER A 108 31.75 -17.31 -17.68
CA SER A 108 31.67 -18.08 -16.47
C SER A 108 32.80 -19.10 -16.55
N PRO A 109 33.79 -19.09 -15.65
CA PRO A 109 34.82 -20.11 -15.66
C PRO A 109 34.11 -21.46 -15.46
N GLU A 110 34.24 -22.36 -16.44
CA GLU A 110 33.55 -23.65 -16.49
C GLU A 110 33.93 -24.60 -15.34
N ASN A 111 34.84 -24.19 -14.44
CA ASN A 111 35.13 -24.86 -13.18
C ASN A 111 35.51 -23.80 -12.13
N PRO A 112 34.66 -23.46 -11.15
CA PRO A 112 35.08 -22.64 -10.04
C PRO A 112 35.98 -23.47 -9.11
N THR A 113 37.30 -23.36 -9.30
CA THR A 113 38.26 -23.90 -8.32
C THR A 113 38.15 -23.08 -7.04
N TYR A 114 37.51 -23.64 -6.03
CA TYR A 114 37.44 -23.04 -4.70
C TYR A 114 38.75 -23.31 -3.96
N ILE A 115 39.59 -22.28 -3.80
CA ILE A 115 40.84 -22.40 -3.05
C ILE A 115 40.49 -22.27 -1.56
N LEU A 116 40.38 -23.41 -0.88
CA LEU A 116 40.26 -23.47 0.58
C LEU A 116 41.62 -23.09 1.18
N GLN A 117 41.72 -21.89 1.77
CA GLN A 117 42.89 -21.50 2.55
C GLN A 117 42.69 -21.94 4.01
N PRO A 118 43.47 -22.90 4.52
CA PRO A 118 43.38 -23.30 5.92
C PRO A 118 43.92 -22.18 6.81
N ARG A 119 43.01 -21.53 7.56
CA ARG A 119 43.37 -20.56 8.60
C ARG A 119 43.74 -21.27 9.90
N ASN A 120 44.93 -21.88 9.93
CA ASN A 120 45.72 -22.07 11.16
C ASN A 120 45.54 -23.41 11.92
N TYR A 121 45.65 -24.56 11.26
CA TYR A 121 46.01 -25.80 11.99
C TYR A 121 46.84 -26.75 11.12
N THR A 122 47.93 -27.25 11.68
CA THR A 122 48.74 -28.32 11.08
C THR A 122 48.24 -29.65 11.64
N MET A 123 47.56 -30.44 10.82
CA MET A 123 47.38 -31.87 11.09
C MET A 123 48.47 -32.64 10.34
N THR A 124 49.45 -33.17 11.07
CA THR A 124 50.34 -34.21 10.55
C THR A 124 49.59 -35.54 10.52
N VAL A 125 49.32 -36.06 9.32
CA VAL A 125 48.93 -37.45 9.14
C VAL A 125 50.14 -38.18 8.56
N SER A 126 50.66 -39.13 9.32
CA SER A 126 51.61 -40.13 8.82
C SER A 126 50.82 -41.23 8.13
N ILE A 127 51.30 -41.64 6.96
CA ILE A 127 50.73 -42.71 6.12
C ILE A 127 50.67 -44.02 6.90
#